data_AF-A0A452YKJ7-F1
#
_entry.id   AF-A0A452YKJ7-F1
#
_cell.length_a   1.000
_cell.length_b   1.000
_cell.length_c   1.000
_cell.angle_alpha   90.00
_cell.angle_beta   90.00
_cell.angle_gamma   90.00
#
_symmetry.space_group_name_H-M   'P 1'
#
loop_
_entity.id
_entity.type
_entity.pdbx_description
1 polymer ?
#
loop_
_entity_poly.entity_id
_entity_poly.type
_entity_poly.pdbx_seq_one_letter_code
_entity_poly.pdbx_strand_id
1 'polypeptide(L)'
;QDPTTRRIWFGIATAHDFESHDDITEECLYQNIFASHFGQLAIIFLWTSGNLFHVAWQGNFESWIQDPLHVRPIAHAIWDPHFGQPAVEAFTRGG
;
A
#
# COMPACT_ATOMS: atom_id res chain seq x y z
N GLN A 1 -32.96 -11.14 -7.03
CA GLN A 1 -31.85 -10.23 -6.67
C GLN A 1 -32.23 -9.43 -5.43
N ASP A 2 -31.26 -9.06 -4.59
CA ASP A 2 -31.50 -8.27 -3.37
C ASP A 2 -31.67 -6.76 -3.70
N PRO A 3 -32.81 -6.14 -3.35
CA PRO A 3 -33.09 -4.74 -3.65
C PRO A 3 -32.47 -3.74 -2.65
N THR A 4 -31.81 -4.20 -1.60
CA THR A 4 -31.30 -3.36 -0.50
C THR A 4 -29.82 -2.99 -0.67
N THR A 5 -29.32 -2.10 0.19
CA THR A 5 -27.89 -1.77 0.28
C THR A 5 -27.05 -2.94 0.77
N ARG A 6 -27.66 -3.99 1.37
CA ARG A 6 -26.97 -5.23 1.76
C ARG A 6 -26.23 -5.84 0.58
N ARG A 7 -26.77 -5.73 -0.64
CA ARG A 7 -26.13 -6.22 -1.87
C ARG A 7 -24.71 -5.67 -2.07
N ILE A 8 -24.49 -4.40 -1.76
CA ILE A 8 -23.17 -3.75 -1.92
C ILE A 8 -22.19 -4.35 -0.92
N TRP A 9 -22.57 -4.39 0.35
CA TRP A 9 -21.71 -4.89 1.43
C TRP A 9 -21.41 -6.37 1.28
N PHE A 10 -22.43 -7.17 0.92
CA PHE A 10 -22.26 -8.59 0.73
C PHE A 10 -21.33 -8.88 -0.45
N GLY A 11 -21.47 -8.15 -1.57
CA GLY A 11 -20.57 -8.30 -2.72
C GLY A 11 -19.10 -8.00 -2.39
N ILE A 12 -18.82 -6.99 -1.56
CA ILE A 12 -17.45 -6.71 -1.10
C ILE A 12 -16.95 -7.82 -0.16
N ALA A 13 -17.81 -8.25 0.78
CA ALA A 13 -17.45 -9.23 1.79
C ALA A 13 -17.16 -10.63 1.20
N THR A 14 -17.84 -11.02 0.12
CA THR A 14 -17.67 -12.33 -0.53
C THR A 14 -16.86 -12.25 -1.82
N ALA A 15 -16.25 -11.11 -2.14
CA ALA A 15 -15.51 -10.91 -3.39
C ALA A 15 -14.36 -11.91 -3.59
N HIS A 16 -13.71 -12.34 -2.50
CA HIS A 16 -12.60 -13.31 -2.52
C HIS A 16 -13.01 -14.70 -2.02
N ASP A 17 -14.29 -14.91 -1.72
CA ASP A 17 -14.85 -16.24 -1.42
C ASP A 17 -15.26 -16.93 -2.73
N PHE A 18 -14.26 -17.28 -3.53
CA PHE A 18 -14.46 -17.78 -4.90
C PHE A 18 -15.26 -19.09 -4.95
N GLU A 19 -15.19 -19.92 -3.91
CA GLU A 19 -15.95 -21.17 -3.81
C GLU A 19 -17.47 -20.94 -3.75
N SER A 20 -17.89 -19.78 -3.24
CA SER A 20 -19.30 -19.39 -3.12
C SER A 20 -19.88 -18.73 -4.36
N HIS A 21 -19.07 -18.50 -5.40
CA HIS A 21 -19.51 -17.82 -6.62
C HIS A 21 -20.32 -18.74 -7.54
N ASP A 22 -21.33 -18.18 -8.19
CA ASP A 22 -22.19 -18.91 -9.11
C ASP A 22 -21.37 -19.54 -10.26
N ASP A 23 -21.72 -20.77 -10.66
CA ASP A 23 -21.12 -21.52 -11.77
C ASP A 23 -19.60 -21.79 -11.68
N ILE A 24 -19.01 -21.75 -10.48
CA ILE A 24 -17.58 -22.03 -10.29
C ILE A 24 -17.25 -23.52 -10.45
N THR A 25 -16.21 -23.84 -11.23
CA THR A 25 -15.62 -25.18 -11.32
C THR A 25 -14.30 -25.23 -10.55
N GLU A 26 -13.85 -26.43 -10.17
CA GLU A 26 -12.58 -26.61 -9.47
C GLU A 26 -11.38 -26.06 -10.27
N GLU A 27 -11.34 -26.30 -11.58
CA GLU A 27 -10.30 -25.76 -12.46
C GLU A 27 -10.29 -24.22 -12.46
N CYS A 28 -11.45 -23.59 -12.62
CA CYS A 28 -11.59 -22.13 -12.63
C CYS A 28 -11.21 -21.52 -11.28
N LEU A 29 -11.62 -22.15 -10.18
CA LEU A 29 -11.25 -21.76 -8.82
C LEU A 29 -9.73 -21.69 -8.67
N TYR A 30 -9.00 -22.76 -9.02
CA TYR A 30 -7.54 -22.78 -8.90
C TYR A 30 -6.86 -21.79 -9.85
N GLN A 31 -7.36 -21.58 -11.07
CA GLN A 31 -6.83 -20.57 -11.98
C GLN A 31 -6.98 -19.14 -11.43
N ASN A 32 -8.14 -18.83 -10.84
CA ASN A 32 -8.39 -17.52 -10.22
C ASN A 32 -7.50 -17.29 -9.00
N ILE A 33 -7.34 -18.30 -8.13
CA ILE A 33 -6.42 -18.23 -6.98
C ILE A 33 -4.97 -18.05 -7.45
N PHE A 34 -4.54 -18.81 -8.47
CA PHE A 34 -3.20 -18.71 -9.03
C PHE A 34 -2.91 -17.33 -9.61
N ALA A 35 -3.82 -16.77 -10.40
CA ALA A 35 -3.72 -15.39 -10.90
C ALA A 35 -3.69 -14.37 -9.76
N SER A 36 -4.51 -14.58 -8.71
CA SER A 36 -4.53 -13.72 -7.51
C SER A 36 -3.18 -13.72 -6.78
N HIS A 37 -2.48 -14.86 -6.71
CA HIS A 37 -1.12 -14.91 -6.14
C HIS A 37 -0.14 -14.04 -6.92
N PHE A 38 -0.18 -14.05 -8.25
CA PHE A 38 0.66 -13.16 -9.07
C PHE A 38 0.32 -11.69 -8.85
N GLY A 39 -0.97 -11.36 -8.76
CA GLY A 39 -1.42 -10.01 -8.40
C GLY A 39 -0.86 -9.57 -7.05
N GLN A 40 -0.94 -10.45 -6.04
CA GLN A 40 -0.43 -10.16 -4.70
C GLN A 40 1.09 -9.97 -4.68
N LEU A 41 1.84 -10.82 -5.39
CA LEU A 41 3.29 -10.67 -5.53
C LEU A 41 3.67 -9.36 -6.23
N ALA A 42 2.94 -8.97 -7.28
CA ALA A 42 3.16 -7.71 -7.97
C ALA A 42 2.91 -6.50 -7.05
N ILE A 43 1.87 -6.53 -6.22
CA ILE A 43 1.61 -5.48 -5.21
C ILE A 43 2.76 -5.38 -4.21
N ILE A 44 3.27 -6.51 -3.71
CA ILE A 44 4.42 -6.54 -2.78
C ILE A 44 5.67 -5.93 -3.44
N PHE A 45 5.97 -6.30 -4.68
CA PHE A 45 7.12 -5.74 -5.40
C PHE A 45 6.96 -4.26 -5.70
N LEU A 46 5.74 -3.81 -6.06
CA LEU A 46 5.46 -2.39 -6.28
C LEU A 46 5.60 -1.60 -4.97
N TRP A 47 5.07 -2.11 -3.86
CA TRP A 47 5.24 -1.49 -2.54
C TRP A 47 6.72 -1.40 -2.14
N THR A 48 7.47 -2.48 -2.31
CA THR A 48 8.91 -2.52 -2.00
C THR A 48 9.67 -1.51 -2.87
N SER A 49 9.37 -1.45 -4.17
CA SER A 49 9.92 -0.48 -5.11
C SER A 49 9.60 0.96 -4.69
N GLY A 50 8.36 1.23 -4.26
CA GLY A 50 7.95 2.53 -3.74
C GLY A 50 8.76 2.97 -2.51
N ASN A 51 9.01 2.05 -1.56
CA ASN A 51 9.86 2.34 -0.41
C ASN A 51 11.28 2.74 -0.83
N LEU A 52 11.89 1.96 -1.74
CA LEU A 52 13.23 2.26 -2.27
C LEU A 52 13.26 3.59 -3.01
N PHE A 53 12.26 3.84 -3.85
CA PHE A 53 12.15 5.06 -4.64
C PHE A 53 12.06 6.30 -3.76
N HIS A 54 11.17 6.29 -2.76
CA HIS A 54 10.99 7.44 -1.87
C HIS A 54 12.23 7.73 -1.01
N VAL A 55 12.89 6.69 -0.48
CA VAL A 55 14.13 6.85 0.29
C VAL A 55 15.27 7.36 -0.60
N ALA A 56 15.41 6.83 -1.83
CA ALA A 56 16.45 7.28 -2.75
C ALA A 56 16.23 8.71 -3.27
N TRP A 57 14.98 9.12 -3.46
CA TRP A 57 14.64 10.43 -4.02
C TRP A 57 14.58 11.54 -2.96
N GLN A 58 13.98 11.28 -1.80
CA GLN A 58 13.65 12.29 -0.79
C GLN A 58 14.24 11.99 0.59
N GLY A 59 14.82 10.79 0.78
CA GLY A 59 15.42 10.38 2.03
C GLY A 59 16.82 10.98 2.22
N ASN A 60 17.42 10.65 3.37
CA ASN A 60 18.77 11.05 3.77
C ASN A 60 19.69 9.84 3.97
N PHE A 61 19.51 8.76 3.19
CA PHE A 61 20.20 7.48 3.40
C PHE A 61 21.73 7.61 3.43
N GLU A 62 22.30 8.45 2.55
CA GLU A 62 23.75 8.71 2.51
C GLU A 62 24.27 9.41 3.78
N SER A 63 23.50 10.30 4.39
CA SER A 63 23.86 10.93 5.66
C SER A 63 23.63 9.97 6.83
N TRP A 64 22.52 9.22 6.79
CA TRP A 64 22.15 8.26 7.82
C TRP A 64 23.18 7.14 7.97
N ILE A 65 23.73 6.62 6.87
CA ILE A 65 24.74 5.55 6.94
C ILE A 65 26.06 6.01 7.58
N GLN A 66 26.35 7.31 7.61
CA GLN A 66 27.54 7.87 8.25
C GLN A 66 27.39 8.01 9.78
N ASP A 67 26.18 8.29 10.27
CA ASP A 67 25.88 8.40 11.71
C ASP A 67 24.46 7.88 12.04
N PRO A 68 24.25 6.55 12.01
CA PRO A 68 22.91 5.96 12.15
C PRO A 68 22.33 6.06 13.57
N LEU A 69 23.13 6.47 14.56
CA LEU A 69 22.69 6.60 15.96
C LEU A 69 22.10 7.98 16.27
N HIS A 70 22.51 9.02 15.53
CA HIS A 70 22.04 10.39 15.79
C HIS A 70 21.25 11.00 14.63
N VAL A 71 21.52 10.56 13.39
CA VAL A 71 20.72 10.95 12.23
C VAL A 71 19.46 10.10 12.20
N ARG A 72 18.29 10.75 12.13
CA ARG A 72 17.01 10.03 11.97
C ARG A 72 16.75 9.76 10.48
N PRO A 73 16.33 8.54 10.11
CA PRO A 73 16.03 8.24 8.72
C PRO A 73 14.77 8.99 8.26
N ILE A 74 14.81 9.55 7.05
CA ILE A 74 13.67 10.18 6.39
C ILE A 74 12.98 9.16 5.47
N ALA A 75 11.65 9.06 5.57
CA ALA A 75 10.84 8.18 4.74
C ALA A 75 10.53 8.79 3.36
N HIS A 76 9.75 9.88 3.34
CA HIS A 76 9.40 10.65 2.14
C HIS A 76 9.03 12.08 2.54
N ALA A 77 8.94 13.00 1.56
CA ALA A 77 8.51 14.36 1.81
C ALA A 77 6.99 14.42 2.09
N ILE A 78 6.58 15.41 2.88
CA ILE A 78 5.16 15.72 3.10
C ILE A 78 4.76 16.83 2.13
N TRP A 79 3.63 16.65 1.45
CA TRP A 79 2.99 17.69 0.65
C TRP A 79 1.52 17.77 1.03
N ASP A 80 1.18 18.70 1.92
CA ASP A 80 -0.19 18.93 2.38
C ASP A 80 -0.50 20.44 2.39
N PRO A 81 -1.38 20.94 1.50
CA PRO A 81 -1.72 22.36 1.43
C PRO A 81 -2.54 22.85 2.64
N HIS A 82 -3.04 21.93 3.48
CA HIS A 82 -3.81 22.28 4.67
C HIS A 82 -2.91 22.56 5.89
N PHE A 83 -1.61 22.30 5.80
CA PHE A 83 -0.68 22.58 6.89
C PHE A 83 -0.51 24.09 7.08
N GLY A 84 -0.83 24.56 8.29
CA GLY A 84 -0.42 25.88 8.73
C GLY A 84 1.10 25.95 8.92
N GLN A 85 1.66 27.16 8.88
CA GLN A 85 3.09 27.40 9.01
C GLN A 85 3.76 26.69 10.21
N PRO A 86 3.16 26.68 11.43
CA PRO A 86 3.77 25.97 12.56
C PRO A 86 3.92 24.46 12.34
N ALA A 87 2.99 23.83 11.61
CA ALA A 87 3.08 22.41 11.27
C ALA A 87 4.20 22.17 10.25
N VAL A 88 4.31 23.01 9.22
CA VAL A 88 5.41 22.95 8.25
C VAL A 88 6.76 23.02 8.95
N GLU A 89 6.95 23.96 9.86
CA GLU A 89 8.19 24.09 10.65
C GLU A 89 8.43 22.87 11.56
N ALA A 90 7.38 22.34 12.20
CA ALA A 90 7.50 21.19 13.08
C ALA A 90 7.83 19.88 12.33
N PHE A 91 7.41 19.73 11.08
CA PHE A 91 7.68 18.58 10.23
C PHE A 91 8.90 18.75 9.31
N THR A 92 9.37 19.99 9.12
CA THR A 92 10.68 20.30 8.51
C THR A 92 11.77 20.28 9.58
N ARG A 93 11.76 19.24 10.42
CA ARG A 93 12.91 18.96 11.28
C ARG A 93 13.94 18.31 10.38
N GLY A 94 14.99 19.06 10.08
CA GLY A 94 16.08 18.60 9.25
C GLY A 94 16.61 17.24 9.72
N GLY A 95 17.03 16.44 8.75
CA GLY A 95 18.33 15.83 8.92
C GLY A 95 19.36 16.94 9.13
#